data_AF-A0A0L9T4S6-F1
#
_entry.id   AF-A0A0L9T4S6-F1
#
_cell.length_a   1.000
_cell.length_b   1.000
_cell.length_c   1.000
_cell.angle_alpha   90.00
_cell.angle_beta   90.00
_cell.angle_gamma   90.00
#
_symmetry.space_group_name_H-M   'P 1'
#
loop_
_entity.id
_entity.type
_entity.pdbx_description
1 polymer ?
#
loop_
_entity_poly.entity_id
_entity_poly.type
_entity_poly.pdbx_seq_one_letter_code
_entity_poly.pdbx_strand_id
1 'polypeptide(L)'
;MIIVVQSESSSWESHLHCNGHSLLLDLRQPIKAAVAATAEHLAGLLPLHLVYGQAHETAIEDWLWSVGCNPFSITSQGWHISQFQSDSIARSYVITSLEESIQLVNSAIHLLLMERTTEKTFRIFQSQELELANKYSYVVSLWKRVSTVTGELRYVDALRLLNTLEDASKRFVGQVNATLSLLHPINCTRERKIHMVFDMTTIPAFLIVLGCLYMVLRPRRPKPKIN
;
A
#
# COMPACT_ATOMS: atom_id res chain seq x y z
N MET A 1 -6.78 15.58 -7.87
CA MET A 1 -8.17 16.07 -8.08
C MET A 1 -8.17 16.94 -9.33
N ILE A 2 -9.16 16.80 -10.20
CA ILE A 2 -9.28 17.61 -11.42
C ILE A 2 -10.57 18.41 -11.31
N ILE A 3 -10.49 19.72 -11.50
CA ILE A 3 -11.64 20.62 -11.48
C ILE A 3 -11.76 21.22 -12.87
N VAL A 4 -12.91 21.00 -13.50
CA VAL A 4 -13.25 21.57 -14.80
C VAL A 4 -14.27 22.68 -14.58
N VAL A 5 -13.97 23.88 -15.06
CA VAL A 5 -14.83 25.05 -14.94
C VAL A 5 -15.31 25.45 -16.32
N GLN A 6 -16.59 25.80 -16.42
CA GLN A 6 -17.24 26.27 -17.65
C GLN A 6 -17.74 27.69 -17.42
N SER A 7 -17.53 28.57 -18.40
CA SER A 7 -18.11 29.92 -18.39
C SER A 7 -19.28 30.05 -19.35
N GLU A 8 -20.11 31.07 -19.13
CA GLU A 8 -21.23 31.41 -20.02
C GLU A 8 -20.74 31.96 -21.36
N SER A 9 -19.71 32.81 -21.33
CA SER A 9 -19.04 33.31 -22.54
C SER A 9 -18.24 32.20 -23.21
N SER A 10 -18.39 32.07 -24.53
CA SER A 10 -17.69 31.06 -25.33
C SER A 10 -16.30 31.48 -25.80
N SER A 11 -15.95 32.76 -25.74
CA SER A 11 -14.65 33.23 -26.24
C SER A 11 -13.95 34.05 -25.18
N TRP A 12 -12.74 33.61 -24.81
CA TRP A 12 -11.83 34.33 -23.94
C TRP A 12 -10.52 34.64 -24.67
N GLU A 13 -10.05 35.87 -24.57
CA GLU A 13 -8.79 36.29 -25.18
C GLU A 13 -7.60 35.72 -24.41
N SER A 14 -6.79 34.89 -25.06
CA SER A 14 -5.55 34.38 -24.47
C SER A 14 -4.41 35.38 -24.60
N HIS A 15 -3.33 35.14 -23.83
CA HIS A 15 -2.10 35.92 -23.92
C HIS A 15 -1.33 35.73 -25.25
N LEU A 16 -1.70 34.72 -26.05
CA LEU A 16 -1.03 34.39 -27.30
C LEU A 16 -1.69 35.12 -28.47
N HIS A 17 -0.85 35.68 -29.34
CA HIS A 17 -1.30 36.43 -30.49
C HIS A 17 -0.82 35.76 -31.78
N CYS A 18 -1.71 35.65 -32.76
CA CYS A 18 -1.43 35.20 -34.11
C CYS A 18 -1.82 36.31 -35.09
N ASN A 19 -0.88 36.76 -35.92
CA ASN A 19 -1.10 37.84 -36.90
C ASN A 19 -1.72 39.12 -36.30
N GLY A 20 -1.32 39.48 -35.07
CA GLY A 20 -1.82 40.67 -34.38
C GLY A 20 -3.19 40.51 -33.70
N HIS A 21 -3.79 39.32 -33.75
CA HIS A 21 -5.04 39.00 -33.05
C HIS A 21 -4.79 38.00 -31.92
N SER A 22 -5.43 38.19 -30.77
CA SER A 22 -5.39 37.22 -29.67
C SER A 22 -6.07 35.91 -30.06
N LEU A 23 -5.47 34.77 -29.73
CA LEU A 23 -6.13 33.48 -29.88
C LEU A 23 -7.28 33.38 -28.88
N LEU A 24 -8.47 33.00 -29.37
CA LEU A 24 -9.66 32.84 -28.55
C LEU A 24 -9.75 31.40 -28.00
N LEU A 25 -9.91 31.28 -26.69
CA LEU A 25 -10.13 30.02 -26.00
C LEU A 25 -11.63 29.78 -25.82
N ASP A 26 -12.09 28.57 -26.12
CA ASP A 26 -13.46 28.15 -25.83
C ASP A 26 -13.59 27.68 -24.38
N LEU A 27 -14.18 28.53 -23.55
CA LEU A 27 -14.46 28.25 -22.14
C LEU A 27 -15.86 27.64 -21.92
N ARG A 28 -16.72 27.63 -22.95
CA ARG A 28 -18.03 27.00 -22.90
C ARG A 28 -17.93 25.50 -23.12
N GLN A 29 -16.93 25.03 -23.86
CA GLN A 29 -16.66 23.60 -24.05
C GLN A 29 -15.26 23.22 -23.57
N PRO A 30 -15.04 23.10 -22.24
CA PRO A 30 -13.71 22.85 -21.67
C PRO A 30 -13.26 21.38 -21.80
N ILE A 31 -13.75 20.62 -22.79
CA ILE A 31 -13.42 19.19 -23.00
C ILE A 31 -11.92 19.03 -23.21
N LYS A 32 -11.33 19.89 -24.04
CA LYS A 32 -9.89 19.87 -24.33
C LYS A 32 -9.04 20.07 -23.08
N ALA A 33 -9.38 21.07 -22.27
CA ALA A 33 -8.70 21.33 -21.00
C ALA A 33 -8.91 20.19 -19.99
N ALA A 34 -10.10 19.60 -19.94
CA ALA A 34 -10.40 18.45 -19.11
C ALA A 34 -9.54 17.24 -19.50
N VAL A 35 -9.46 16.91 -20.80
CA VAL A 35 -8.66 15.79 -21.30
C VAL A 35 -7.17 16.02 -20.99
N ALA A 36 -6.64 17.21 -21.26
CA ALA A 36 -5.25 17.56 -20.93
C ALA A 36 -4.96 17.37 -19.43
N ALA A 37 -5.79 17.97 -18.56
CA ALA A 37 -5.64 17.87 -17.11
C ALA A 37 -5.77 16.42 -16.61
N THR A 38 -6.66 15.61 -17.20
CA THR A 38 -6.78 14.18 -16.85
C THR A 38 -5.56 13.38 -17.25
N ALA A 39 -5.03 13.58 -18.46
CA ALA A 39 -3.88 12.84 -18.95
C ALA A 39 -2.61 13.21 -18.17
N GLU A 40 -2.43 14.48 -17.80
CA GLU A 40 -1.31 14.92 -16.98
C GLU A 40 -1.44 14.42 -15.53
N HIS A 41 -2.58 14.66 -14.88
CA HIS A 41 -2.71 14.41 -13.45
C HIS A 41 -2.95 12.93 -13.07
N LEU A 42 -3.73 12.19 -13.87
CA LEU A 42 -4.05 10.78 -13.56
C LEU A 42 -3.05 9.80 -14.17
N ALA A 43 -2.50 10.14 -15.34
CA ALA A 43 -1.63 9.24 -16.08
C ALA A 43 -0.16 9.69 -16.14
N GLY A 44 0.16 10.87 -15.61
CA GLY A 44 1.53 11.40 -15.60
C GLY A 44 2.06 11.66 -17.00
N LEU A 45 1.21 12.02 -17.96
CA LEU A 45 1.65 12.29 -19.32
C LEU A 45 2.46 13.60 -19.36
N LEU A 46 3.73 13.49 -19.75
CA LEU A 46 4.65 14.60 -19.89
C LEU A 46 4.67 15.17 -21.32
N PRO A 47 5.07 16.44 -21.48
CA PRO A 47 5.20 17.06 -22.80
C PRO A 47 6.27 16.39 -23.64
N LEU A 48 5.95 16.27 -24.93
CA LEU A 48 6.86 15.71 -25.93
C LEU A 48 7.95 16.70 -26.35
N HIS A 49 7.72 18.00 -26.16
CA HIS A 49 8.66 19.04 -26.57
C HIS A 49 9.37 19.60 -25.34
N LEU A 50 10.70 19.61 -25.43
CA LEU A 50 11.58 20.26 -24.47
C LEU A 50 12.20 21.48 -25.16
N VAL A 51 12.14 22.63 -24.49
CA VAL A 51 12.71 23.89 -24.96
C VAL A 51 13.70 24.39 -23.92
N TYR A 52 14.78 25.05 -24.33
CA TYR A 52 15.70 25.65 -23.37
C TYR A 52 15.14 26.99 -22.87
N GLY A 53 14.88 27.07 -21.57
CA GLY A 53 14.40 28.28 -20.92
C GLY A 53 15.57 29.18 -20.52
N GLN A 54 15.82 30.24 -21.30
CA GLN A 54 16.91 31.18 -21.00
C GLN A 54 16.79 31.81 -19.60
N ALA A 55 15.56 32.02 -19.11
CA ALA A 55 15.31 32.62 -17.80
C ALA A 55 15.68 31.70 -16.61
N HIS A 56 15.69 30.38 -16.82
CA HIS A 56 15.96 29.39 -15.79
C HIS A 56 17.25 28.61 -16.03
N GLU A 57 17.92 28.85 -17.17
CA GLU A 57 19.12 28.14 -17.62
C GLU A 57 18.95 26.61 -17.62
N THR A 58 17.73 26.13 -17.86
CA THR A 58 17.36 24.71 -17.84
C THR A 58 16.45 24.35 -19.00
N ALA A 59 16.42 23.05 -19.33
CA ALA A 59 15.40 22.52 -20.22
C ALA A 59 14.04 22.57 -19.53
N ILE A 60 13.09 23.24 -20.15
CA ILE A 60 11.70 23.34 -19.72
C ILE A 60 10.81 22.54 -20.67
N GLU A 61 9.76 22.03 -20.08
CA GLU A 61 8.66 21.32 -20.72
C GLU A 61 7.73 22.30 -21.44
N ASP A 62 7.49 22.11 -22.75
CA ASP A 62 6.71 23.07 -23.56
C ASP A 62 5.57 22.42 -24.36
N TRP A 63 4.35 22.53 -23.83
CA TRP A 63 3.14 22.07 -24.52
C TRP A 63 2.70 22.99 -25.67
N LEU A 64 3.19 24.24 -25.72
CA LEU A 64 2.80 25.28 -26.67
C LEU A 64 3.01 24.85 -28.12
N TRP A 65 4.10 24.12 -28.36
CA TRP A 65 4.49 23.62 -29.68
C TRP A 65 3.85 22.29 -30.05
N SER A 66 2.94 21.76 -29.23
CA SER A 66 2.14 20.62 -29.64
C SER A 66 1.28 21.02 -30.84
N VAL A 67 1.43 20.31 -31.95
CA VAL A 67 0.71 20.57 -33.20
C VAL A 67 -0.42 19.56 -33.42
N GLY A 68 -1.39 19.91 -34.26
CA GLY A 68 -2.48 19.02 -34.65
C GLY A 68 -3.58 18.88 -33.59
N CYS A 69 -4.45 17.87 -33.71
CA CYS A 69 -5.63 17.68 -32.85
C CYS A 69 -5.32 17.17 -31.43
N ASN A 70 -4.25 17.65 -30.80
CA ASN A 70 -3.77 17.24 -29.48
C ASN A 70 -4.39 18.11 -28.36
N PRO A 71 -4.91 17.53 -27.25
CA PRO A 71 -5.48 18.30 -26.15
C PRO A 71 -4.53 19.33 -25.52
N PHE A 72 -3.22 19.10 -25.60
CA PHE A 72 -2.20 20.01 -25.05
C PHE A 72 -1.77 21.12 -26.01
N SER A 73 -2.16 21.03 -27.29
CA SER A 73 -1.87 22.09 -28.27
C SER A 73 -2.69 23.32 -27.94
N ILE A 74 -2.07 24.48 -27.74
CA ILE A 74 -2.86 25.70 -27.52
C ILE A 74 -3.47 26.25 -28.82
N THR A 75 -2.84 25.96 -29.96
CA THR A 75 -3.16 26.56 -31.26
C THR A 75 -4.20 25.75 -32.04
N SER A 76 -4.50 24.52 -31.64
CA SER A 76 -5.54 23.70 -32.26
C SER A 76 -6.82 23.65 -31.44
N GLN A 77 -7.94 23.24 -32.05
CA GLN A 77 -9.21 23.03 -31.34
C GLN A 77 -9.46 21.55 -31.00
N GLY A 78 -8.59 20.64 -31.42
CA GLY A 78 -8.78 19.20 -31.20
C GLY A 78 -8.40 18.76 -29.79
N TRP A 79 -8.97 17.64 -29.35
CA TRP A 79 -8.73 17.02 -28.03
C TRP A 79 -8.44 15.51 -28.12
N HIS A 80 -8.00 15.04 -29.29
CA HIS A 80 -7.71 13.63 -29.50
C HIS A 80 -6.33 13.26 -28.95
N ILE A 81 -6.28 12.20 -28.16
CA ILE A 81 -5.03 11.62 -27.66
C ILE A 81 -4.41 10.76 -28.77
N SER A 82 -3.13 10.96 -29.04
CA SER A 82 -2.40 10.14 -30.03
C SER A 82 -2.14 8.74 -29.50
N GLN A 83 -1.92 7.77 -30.40
CA GLN A 83 -1.57 6.41 -29.99
C GLN A 83 -0.31 6.38 -29.11
N PHE A 84 0.69 7.20 -29.43
CA PHE A 84 1.91 7.34 -28.62
C PHE A 84 1.61 7.81 -27.19
N GLN A 85 0.73 8.80 -27.03
CA GLN A 85 0.32 9.27 -25.72
C GLN A 85 -0.49 8.20 -24.98
N SER A 86 -1.39 7.50 -25.66
CA SER A 86 -2.15 6.39 -25.10
C SER A 86 -1.23 5.26 -24.60
N ASP A 87 -0.22 4.90 -25.37
CA ASP A 87 0.77 3.89 -25.01
C ASP A 87 1.64 4.36 -23.82
N SER A 88 2.01 5.65 -23.78
CA SER A 88 2.73 6.25 -22.65
C SER A 88 1.90 6.23 -21.37
N ILE A 89 0.61 6.59 -21.46
CA ILE A 89 -0.35 6.51 -20.35
C ILE A 89 -0.45 5.07 -19.83
N ALA A 90 -0.65 4.12 -20.74
CA ALA A 90 -0.78 2.72 -20.36
C ALA A 90 0.50 2.17 -19.72
N ARG A 91 1.67 2.57 -20.22
CA ARG A 91 2.97 2.25 -19.62
C ARG A 91 3.08 2.77 -18.18
N SER A 92 2.68 4.02 -17.93
CA SER A 92 2.67 4.59 -16.57
C SER A 92 1.83 3.73 -15.62
N TYR A 93 0.60 3.38 -16.02
CA TYR A 93 -0.27 2.52 -15.20
C TYR A 93 0.32 1.13 -14.94
N VAL A 94 0.92 0.51 -15.95
CA VAL A 94 1.57 -0.80 -15.81
C VAL A 94 2.72 -0.74 -14.81
N ILE A 95 3.59 0.28 -14.93
CA ILE A 95 4.74 0.45 -14.03
C ILE A 95 4.27 0.69 -12.59
N THR A 96 3.34 1.63 -12.39
CA THR A 96 2.80 1.93 -11.06
C THR A 96 2.16 0.70 -10.42
N SER A 97 1.31 -0.02 -11.17
CA SER A 97 0.64 -1.22 -10.65
C SER A 97 1.63 -2.34 -10.32
N LEU A 98 2.67 -2.53 -11.12
CA LEU A 98 3.74 -3.48 -10.83
C LEU A 98 4.48 -3.10 -9.55
N GLU A 99 4.90 -1.85 -9.42
CA GLU A 99 5.61 -1.35 -8.24
C GLU A 99 4.77 -1.48 -6.97
N GLU A 100 3.51 -1.05 -6.99
CA GLU A 100 2.58 -1.21 -5.88
C GLU A 100 2.40 -2.68 -5.50
N SER A 101 2.25 -3.57 -6.48
CA SER A 101 2.10 -5.00 -6.22
C SER A 101 3.36 -5.62 -5.59
N ILE A 102 4.55 -5.19 -6.01
CA ILE A 102 5.83 -5.63 -5.46
C ILE A 102 5.98 -5.13 -4.02
N GLN A 103 5.69 -3.86 -3.77
CA GLN A 103 5.73 -3.27 -2.42
C GLN A 103 4.76 -3.99 -1.48
N LEU A 104 3.53 -4.25 -1.91
CA LEU A 104 2.53 -5.00 -1.14
C LEU A 104 3.03 -6.41 -0.79
N VAL A 105 3.52 -7.17 -1.77
CA VAL A 105 4.04 -8.53 -1.54
C VAL A 105 5.27 -8.51 -0.63
N ASN A 106 6.21 -7.59 -0.85
CA ASN A 106 7.41 -7.45 -0.02
C ASN A 106 7.06 -7.09 1.42
N SER A 107 6.09 -6.20 1.63
CA SER A 107 5.61 -5.85 2.97
C SER A 107 5.05 -7.07 3.72
N ALA A 108 4.31 -7.95 3.03
CA ALA A 108 3.80 -9.19 3.60
C ALA A 108 4.91 -10.21 3.87
N ILE A 109 5.90 -10.33 2.98
CA ILE A 109 7.09 -11.16 3.23
C ILE A 109 7.86 -10.65 4.45
N HIS A 110 8.01 -9.33 4.61
CA HIS A 110 8.63 -8.75 5.80
C HIS A 110 7.89 -9.13 7.08
N LEU A 111 6.55 -9.18 7.08
CA LEU A 111 5.78 -9.66 8.24
C LEU A 111 6.08 -11.13 8.56
N LEU A 112 6.17 -12.00 7.55
CA LEU A 112 6.54 -13.41 7.75
C LEU A 112 7.97 -13.55 8.30
N LEU A 113 8.91 -12.73 7.84
CA LEU A 113 10.30 -12.77 8.33
C LEU A 113 10.43 -12.35 9.79
N MET A 114 9.56 -11.47 10.27
CA MET A 114 9.53 -11.05 11.68
C MET A 114 9.00 -12.16 12.60
N GLU A 115 8.16 -13.04 12.07
CA GLU A 115 7.52 -14.11 12.84
C GLU A 115 8.42 -15.36 12.90
N ARG A 116 9.20 -15.50 13.99
CA ARG A 116 10.08 -16.66 14.18
C ARG A 116 9.27 -17.94 14.40
N THR A 117 9.62 -18.99 13.67
CA THR A 117 9.08 -20.34 13.88
C THR A 117 9.75 -21.01 15.07
N THR A 118 8.96 -21.34 16.09
CA THR A 118 9.31 -22.26 17.20
C THR A 118 8.83 -23.68 16.91
N GLU A 119 9.28 -24.67 17.68
CA GLU A 119 8.89 -26.08 17.53
C GLU A 119 7.37 -26.30 17.52
N LYS A 120 6.63 -25.52 18.35
CA LYS A 120 5.16 -25.59 18.43
C LYS A 120 4.49 -25.02 17.19
N THR A 121 5.02 -23.92 16.65
CA THR A 121 4.46 -23.23 15.47
C THR A 121 4.88 -23.87 14.14
N PHE A 122 5.99 -24.63 14.11
CA PHE A 122 6.55 -25.19 12.89
C PHE A 122 5.56 -26.12 12.17
N ARG A 123 4.84 -26.99 12.90
CA ARG A 123 3.82 -27.88 12.31
C ARG A 123 2.67 -27.11 11.67
N ILE A 124 2.27 -25.99 12.27
CA ILE A 124 1.20 -25.14 11.73
C ILE A 124 1.70 -24.45 10.47
N PHE A 125 2.90 -23.88 10.50
CA PHE A 125 3.51 -23.25 9.33
C PHE A 125 3.69 -24.23 8.17
N GLN A 126 4.16 -25.45 8.44
CA GLN A 126 4.34 -26.50 7.43
C GLN A 126 3.04 -26.83 6.68
N SER A 127 1.88 -26.70 7.33
CA SER A 127 0.58 -26.88 6.66
C SER A 127 0.23 -25.74 5.69
N GLN A 128 0.78 -24.54 5.91
CA GLN A 128 0.49 -23.32 5.14
C GLN A 128 1.55 -23.04 4.06
N GLU A 129 2.75 -23.60 4.19
CA GLU A 129 3.91 -23.35 3.33
C GLU A 129 3.59 -23.56 1.84
N LEU A 130 2.95 -24.69 1.49
CA LEU A 130 2.64 -25.01 0.10
C LEU A 130 1.69 -23.98 -0.52
N GLU A 131 0.66 -23.55 0.21
CA GLU A 131 -0.29 -22.57 -0.29
C GLU A 131 0.35 -21.18 -0.43
N LEU A 132 1.18 -20.78 0.54
CA LEU A 132 1.96 -19.54 0.48
C LEU A 132 2.90 -19.53 -0.73
N ALA A 133 3.66 -20.61 -0.93
CA ALA A 133 4.58 -20.76 -2.05
C ALA A 133 3.84 -20.72 -3.39
N ASN A 134 2.71 -21.43 -3.52
CA ASN A 134 1.91 -21.43 -4.74
C ASN A 134 1.33 -20.03 -5.06
N LYS A 135 0.79 -19.32 -4.06
CA LYS A 135 0.26 -17.97 -4.24
C LYS A 135 1.38 -16.99 -4.63
N TYR A 136 2.55 -17.08 -3.99
CA TYR A 136 3.71 -16.28 -4.36
C TYR A 136 4.18 -16.56 -5.80
N SER A 137 4.34 -17.83 -6.16
CA SER A 137 4.71 -18.25 -7.52
C SER A 137 3.71 -17.76 -8.57
N TYR A 138 2.42 -17.75 -8.24
CA TYR A 138 1.38 -17.21 -9.12
C TYR A 138 1.56 -15.70 -9.35
N VAL A 139 1.77 -14.90 -8.29
CA VAL A 139 2.04 -13.46 -8.42
C VAL A 139 3.30 -13.19 -9.24
N VAL A 140 4.40 -13.91 -8.97
CA VAL A 140 5.65 -13.79 -9.74
C VAL A 140 5.44 -14.15 -11.21
N SER A 141 4.62 -15.17 -11.50
CA SER A 141 4.28 -15.53 -12.88
C SER A 141 3.51 -14.42 -13.60
N LEU A 142 2.63 -13.70 -12.89
CA LEU A 142 1.91 -12.55 -13.42
C LEU A 142 2.86 -11.37 -13.67
N TRP A 143 3.78 -11.06 -12.77
CA TRP A 143 4.82 -10.05 -12.99
C TRP A 143 5.61 -10.31 -14.28
N LYS A 144 6.06 -11.56 -14.46
CA LYS A 144 6.78 -11.97 -15.68
C LYS A 144 5.91 -11.79 -16.91
N ARG A 145 4.65 -12.23 -16.87
CA ARG A 145 3.73 -12.13 -18.00
C ARG A 145 3.42 -10.69 -18.37
N VAL A 146 3.16 -9.82 -17.38
CA VAL A 146 2.95 -8.39 -17.60
C VAL A 146 4.19 -7.76 -18.22
N SER A 147 5.38 -8.09 -17.72
CA SER A 147 6.66 -7.62 -18.28
C SER A 147 6.86 -8.05 -19.73
N THR A 148 6.60 -9.32 -20.06
CA THR A 148 6.69 -9.83 -21.44
C THR A 148 5.71 -9.14 -22.38
N VAL A 149 4.43 -9.04 -22.01
CA VAL A 149 3.40 -8.39 -22.85
C VAL A 149 3.68 -6.89 -23.04
N THR A 150 4.21 -6.23 -22.01
CA THR A 150 4.64 -4.84 -22.08
C THR A 150 5.88 -4.67 -22.98
N GLY A 151 6.80 -5.63 -22.95
CA GLY A 151 7.97 -5.68 -23.86
C GLY A 151 7.58 -5.87 -25.34
N GLU A 152 6.46 -6.53 -25.61
CA GLU A 152 5.86 -6.64 -26.95
C GLU A 152 5.07 -5.37 -27.37
N LEU A 153 5.07 -4.31 -26.55
CA LEU A 153 4.31 -3.06 -26.76
C LEU A 153 2.78 -3.28 -26.81
N ARG A 154 2.28 -4.41 -26.30
CA ARG A 154 0.84 -4.73 -26.27
C ARG A 154 0.17 -4.21 -25.01
N TYR A 155 0.15 -2.89 -24.87
CA TYR A 155 -0.28 -2.24 -23.63
C TYR A 155 -1.74 -2.53 -23.24
N VAL A 156 -2.65 -2.64 -24.20
CA VAL A 156 -4.06 -2.98 -23.91
C VAL A 156 -4.19 -4.36 -23.25
N ASP A 157 -3.41 -5.33 -23.70
CA ASP A 157 -3.40 -6.67 -23.11
C ASP A 157 -2.70 -6.68 -21.75
N ALA A 158 -1.65 -5.87 -21.57
CA ALA A 158 -1.00 -5.69 -20.28
C ALA A 158 -1.95 -5.07 -19.23
N LEU A 159 -2.73 -4.04 -19.61
CA LEU A 159 -3.71 -3.40 -18.74
C LEU A 159 -4.78 -4.38 -18.23
N ARG A 160 -5.22 -5.32 -19.06
CA ARG A 160 -6.19 -6.36 -18.66
C ARG A 160 -5.63 -7.30 -17.59
N LEU A 161 -4.32 -7.51 -17.55
CA LEU A 161 -3.66 -8.35 -16.53
C LEU A 161 -3.51 -7.62 -15.19
N LEU A 162 -3.57 -6.29 -15.15
CA LEU A 162 -3.33 -5.53 -13.92
C LEU A 162 -4.37 -5.83 -12.83
N ASN A 163 -5.66 -5.93 -13.19
CA ASN A 163 -6.70 -6.31 -12.24
C ASN A 163 -6.46 -7.71 -11.64
N THR A 164 -6.01 -8.65 -12.47
CA THR A 164 -5.68 -10.01 -12.00
C THR A 164 -4.45 -10.02 -11.10
N LEU A 165 -3.47 -9.17 -11.38
CA LEU A 165 -2.29 -9.00 -10.55
C LEU A 165 -2.63 -8.40 -9.19
N GLU A 166 -3.44 -7.34 -9.16
CA GLU A 166 -3.89 -6.70 -7.93
C GLU A 166 -4.63 -7.67 -7.01
N ASP A 167 -5.59 -8.43 -7.55
CA ASP A 167 -6.33 -9.45 -6.81
C ASP A 167 -5.40 -10.57 -6.31
N ALA A 168 -4.49 -11.07 -7.16
CA ALA A 168 -3.51 -12.08 -6.76
C ALA A 168 -2.60 -11.60 -5.62
N SER A 169 -2.12 -10.35 -5.68
CA SER A 169 -1.30 -9.75 -4.62
C SER A 169 -2.10 -9.60 -3.32
N LYS A 170 -3.34 -9.11 -3.37
CA LYS A 170 -4.22 -9.01 -2.18
C LYS A 170 -4.50 -10.39 -1.57
N ARG A 171 -4.73 -11.42 -2.39
CA ARG A 171 -4.93 -12.80 -1.91
C ARG A 171 -3.69 -13.39 -1.26
N PHE A 172 -2.49 -13.07 -1.78
CA PHE A 172 -1.24 -13.46 -1.13
C PHE A 172 -1.11 -12.80 0.25
N VAL A 173 -1.30 -11.48 0.33
CA VAL A 173 -1.30 -10.75 1.62
C VAL A 173 -2.34 -11.31 2.58
N GLY A 174 -3.54 -11.66 2.10
CA GLY A 174 -4.58 -12.31 2.89
C GLY A 174 -4.13 -13.65 3.47
N GLN A 175 -3.44 -14.48 2.69
CA GLN A 175 -2.87 -15.75 3.17
C GLN A 175 -1.80 -15.53 4.24
N VAL A 176 -0.93 -14.53 4.03
CA VAL A 176 0.10 -14.16 5.00
C VAL A 176 -0.53 -13.74 6.32
N ASN A 177 -1.54 -12.86 6.28
CA ASN A 177 -2.24 -12.40 7.47
C ASN A 177 -2.97 -13.55 8.18
N ALA A 178 -3.60 -14.46 7.43
CA ALA A 178 -4.22 -15.67 7.99
C ALA A 178 -3.17 -16.56 8.69
N THR A 179 -2.03 -16.79 8.05
CA THR A 179 -0.92 -17.55 8.65
C THR A 179 -0.40 -16.88 9.91
N LEU A 180 -0.18 -15.56 9.87
CA LEU A 180 0.27 -14.78 11.01
C LEU A 180 -0.73 -14.83 12.18
N SER A 181 -2.03 -14.80 11.90
CA SER A 181 -3.07 -14.91 12.93
C SER A 181 -3.04 -16.25 13.69
N LEU A 182 -2.50 -17.31 13.08
CA LEU A 182 -2.32 -18.61 13.72
C LEU A 182 -1.01 -18.67 14.52
N LEU A 183 0.07 -18.04 14.02
CA LEU A 183 1.40 -18.13 14.62
C LEU A 183 1.60 -17.12 15.76
N HIS A 184 1.12 -15.88 15.58
CA HIS A 184 1.38 -14.76 16.46
C HIS A 184 0.89 -14.98 17.91
N PRO A 185 -0.34 -15.50 18.16
CA PRO A 185 -0.79 -15.77 19.52
C PRO A 185 0.10 -16.79 20.24
N ILE A 186 0.59 -17.81 19.54
CA ILE A 186 1.43 -18.88 20.12
C ILE A 186 2.80 -18.30 20.53
N ASN A 187 3.36 -17.42 19.72
CA ASN A 187 4.58 -16.69 20.05
C ASN A 187 4.38 -15.70 21.21
N CYS A 188 3.23 -15.02 21.28
CA CYS A 188 2.89 -14.10 22.36
C CYS A 188 2.56 -14.80 23.67
N THR A 189 2.07 -16.05 23.64
CA THR A 189 1.97 -16.93 24.82
C THR A 189 3.35 -17.42 25.22
N ARG A 190 4.23 -16.49 25.60
CA ARG A 190 5.49 -16.80 26.25
C ARG A 190 5.15 -17.65 27.47
N GLU A 191 5.68 -18.88 27.52
CA GLU A 191 5.80 -19.62 28.77
C GLU A 191 6.59 -18.74 29.73
N ARG A 192 5.88 -17.90 30.51
CA ARG A 192 6.47 -17.30 31.69
C ARG A 192 6.78 -18.47 32.59
N LYS A 193 8.02 -18.94 32.55
CA LYS A 193 8.64 -19.60 33.70
C LYS A 193 8.64 -18.56 34.80
N ILE A 194 7.50 -18.42 35.49
CA ILE A 194 7.43 -17.67 36.73
C ILE A 194 8.32 -18.49 37.65
N HIS A 195 9.56 -18.04 37.83
CA HIS A 195 10.39 -18.49 38.93
C HIS A 195 9.71 -17.97 40.21
N MET A 196 8.66 -18.68 40.64
CA MET A 196 8.21 -18.57 42.02
C MET A 196 9.35 -19.16 42.83
N VAL A 197 10.19 -18.28 43.37
CA VAL A 197 11.06 -18.62 44.49
C VAL A 197 10.10 -18.93 45.64
N PHE A 198 9.67 -20.18 45.74
CA PHE A 198 8.96 -20.67 46.90
C PHE A 198 9.96 -20.67 48.04
N ASP A 199 9.96 -19.59 48.82
CA ASP A 199 10.76 -19.49 50.03
C ASP A 199 10.18 -20.49 51.05
N MET A 200 10.74 -21.71 51.06
CA MET A 200 10.34 -22.84 51.92
C MET A 200 10.42 -22.54 53.42
N THR A 201 10.95 -21.38 53.78
CA THR A 201 11.07 -20.84 55.14
C THR A 201 9.79 -20.16 55.63
N THR A 202 8.91 -19.71 54.73
CA THR A 202 7.67 -18.98 55.10
C THR A 202 6.59 -19.90 55.66
N ILE A 203 6.43 -21.10 55.10
CA ILE A 203 5.44 -22.10 55.54
C ILE A 203 5.66 -22.53 57.01
N PRO A 204 6.86 -22.93 57.46
CA PRO A 204 7.09 -23.26 58.87
C PRO A 204 6.95 -22.04 59.79
N ALA A 205 7.30 -20.84 59.35
CA ALA A 205 7.10 -19.62 60.14
C ALA A 205 5.62 -19.35 60.45
N PHE A 206 4.74 -19.50 59.45
CA PHE A 206 3.29 -19.37 59.66
C PHE A 206 2.73 -20.45 60.58
N LEU A 207 3.22 -21.69 60.49
CA LEU A 207 2.81 -22.78 61.39
C LEU A 207 3.22 -22.53 62.85
N ILE A 208 4.42 -21.98 63.08
CA ILE A 208 4.89 -21.63 64.42
C ILE A 208 4.01 -20.52 65.01
N VAL A 209 3.72 -19.47 64.24
CA VAL A 209 2.85 -18.36 64.67
C VAL A 209 1.45 -18.87 65.04
N LEU A 210 0.86 -19.74 64.20
CA LEU A 210 -0.44 -20.36 64.47
C LEU A 210 -0.41 -21.26 65.72
N GLY A 211 0.68 -22.03 65.92
CA GLY A 211 0.87 -22.85 67.12
C GLY A 211 0.99 -22.02 68.40
N CYS A 212 1.74 -20.92 68.35
CA CYS A 212 1.84 -19.97 69.45
C CYS A 212 0.50 -19.30 69.77
N LEU A 213 -0.23 -18.84 68.74
CA LEU A 213 -1.57 -18.27 68.90
C LEU A 213 -2.54 -19.27 69.51
N TYR A 214 -2.51 -20.53 69.06
CA TYR A 214 -3.33 -21.59 69.63
C TYR A 214 -3.01 -21.86 71.10
N MET A 215 -1.73 -21.87 71.48
CA MET A 215 -1.30 -22.01 72.88
C MET A 215 -1.77 -20.85 73.77
N VAL A 216 -1.70 -19.62 73.27
CA VAL A 216 -2.08 -18.41 74.02
C VAL A 216 -3.60 -18.28 74.15
N LEU A 217 -4.33 -18.59 73.07
CA LEU A 217 -5.79 -18.53 73.03
C LEU A 217 -6.46 -19.78 73.62
N ARG A 218 -5.69 -20.80 74.03
CA ARG A 218 -6.24 -21.99 74.68
C ARG A 218 -6.83 -21.58 76.03
N PRO A 219 -8.16 -21.74 76.24
CA PRO A 219 -8.79 -21.32 77.49
C PRO A 219 -8.19 -22.12 78.66
N ARG A 220 -7.61 -21.40 79.63
CA ARG A 220 -7.04 -22.01 80.84
C ARG A 220 -8.16 -22.70 81.61
N ARG A 221 -7.99 -24.00 81.91
CA ARG A 221 -8.95 -24.77 82.69
C ARG A 221 -9.18 -24.06 84.04
N PRO A 222 -10.44 -23.86 84.47
CA PRO A 222 -10.72 -23.22 85.75
C PRO A 222 -10.12 -24.06 86.87
N LYS A 223 -9.34 -23.41 87.75
CA LYS A 223 -8.75 -24.07 88.92
C LYS A 223 -9.87 -24.61 89.81
N PRO A 224 -9.75 -25.84 90.34
CA PRO A 224 -10.75 -26.38 91.25
C PRO A 224 -10.77 -25.53 92.52
N LYS A 225 -11.95 -25.03 92.90
CA LYS A 225 -12.16 -24.40 94.20
C LYS A 225 -12.12 -25.51 95.25
N ILE A 226 -11.17 -25.42 96.18
CA ILE A 226 -11.15 -26.20 97.41
C ILE A 226 -11.88 -25.33 98.46
N ASN A 227 -13.03 -25.86 98.94
CA ASN A 227 -13.94 -25.37 99.99
C ASN A 227 -13.99 -23.86 100.28
#